data_AF-A0A819UZ05-F1
#
_entry.id   AF-A0A819UZ05-F1
#
_cell.length_a   1.000
_cell.length_b   1.000
_cell.length_c   1.000
_cell.angle_alpha   90.00
_cell.angle_beta   90.00
_cell.angle_gamma   90.00
#
_symmetry.space_group_name_H-M   'P 1'
#
loop_
_entity.id
_entity.type
_entity.pdbx_description
1 polymer ?
#
loop_
_entity_poly.entity_id
_entity_poly.type
_entity_poly.pdbx_seq_one_letter_code
_entity_poly.pdbx_strand_id
1 'polypeptide(L)'
;MLASFPCRSLSSLSFRRILQVHAFGNHTNIRTTYSNEFTKNELLRRHNKEHSSTYFDQFRYLRHIKDAPTVPLSFGLLGLVPFAAVPLYMYSTGVYSPDLAFTQLAYSASILSYIGGIRWGRLLEESNDWKQYAYAILPSIAAWLALLVPGRWSILWALTSFQGFAFYDVTRPGYPLWFKGLRVLLTAVSSLTLFATLTLSFVLRKKEAKTKNTNRTM
;
A
#
# COMPACT_ATOMS: atom_id res chain seq x y z
N MET A 1 -52.61 3.59 11.40
CA MET A 1 -52.47 4.99 11.84
C MET A 1 -51.41 5.65 10.98
N LEU A 2 -51.86 6.44 9.99
CA LEU A 2 -51.05 7.31 9.13
C LEU A 2 -51.00 8.70 9.79
N ALA A 3 -49.81 9.31 9.86
CA ALA A 3 -49.64 10.75 10.11
C ALA A 3 -48.38 11.17 9.33
N SER A 4 -48.51 11.71 8.12
CA SER A 4 -48.84 13.10 7.77
C SER A 4 -47.64 14.05 7.89
N PHE A 5 -47.10 14.39 6.72
CA PHE A 5 -46.22 15.54 6.47
C PHE A 5 -46.88 16.87 6.90
N PRO A 6 -46.07 17.92 7.12
CA PRO A 6 -46.48 19.24 6.67
C PRO A 6 -45.44 19.89 5.75
N CYS A 7 -45.97 20.38 4.63
CA CYS A 7 -45.37 21.27 3.65
C CYS A 7 -45.75 22.73 4.00
N ARG A 8 -44.79 23.67 3.93
CA ARG A 8 -44.94 25.14 3.82
C ARG A 8 -43.63 25.65 3.20
N SER A 9 -43.51 26.26 2.00
CA SER A 9 -44.19 27.43 1.38
C SER A 9 -44.20 28.62 2.33
N LEU A 10 -43.66 29.83 2.06
CA LEU A 10 -43.22 30.57 0.86
C LEU A 10 -42.30 31.71 1.42
N SER A 11 -41.28 32.19 0.72
CA SER A 11 -41.25 33.47 -0.02
C SER A 11 -40.22 34.49 0.51
N SER A 12 -39.43 35.00 -0.45
CA SER A 12 -38.85 36.34 -0.60
C SER A 12 -38.05 36.99 0.55
N LEU A 13 -36.82 37.43 0.24
CA LEU A 13 -36.46 38.85 0.13
C LEU A 13 -34.93 39.06 0.08
N SER A 14 -34.55 39.92 -0.87
CA SER A 14 -33.37 40.79 -0.83
C SER A 14 -31.98 40.16 -1.13
N PHE A 15 -31.69 39.99 -2.42
CA PHE A 15 -30.31 40.01 -2.92
C PHE A 15 -30.08 41.27 -3.75
N ARG A 16 -30.05 42.42 -3.08
CA ARG A 16 -29.48 43.67 -3.63
C ARG A 16 -28.05 43.81 -3.12
N ARG A 17 -27.07 43.47 -3.95
CA ARG A 17 -25.79 44.17 -3.95
C ARG A 17 -25.24 44.24 -5.37
N ILE A 18 -25.72 45.25 -6.08
CA ILE A 18 -25.20 45.75 -7.34
C ILE A 18 -23.77 46.23 -7.06
N LEU A 19 -22.77 45.45 -7.46
CA LEU A 19 -21.38 45.88 -7.49
C LEU A 19 -21.13 46.45 -8.88
N GLN A 20 -21.38 47.74 -8.98
CA GLN A 20 -21.11 48.59 -10.12
C GLN A 20 -19.58 48.74 -10.25
N VAL A 21 -18.95 47.91 -11.09
CA VAL A 21 -17.56 48.10 -11.51
C VAL A 21 -17.58 48.84 -12.84
N HIS A 22 -17.26 50.12 -12.75
CA HIS A 22 -17.10 51.03 -13.87
C HIS A 22 -15.93 50.57 -14.72
N ALA A 23 -16.17 50.31 -16.01
CA ALA A 23 -15.14 50.02 -16.98
C ALA A 23 -14.42 51.32 -17.36
N PHE A 24 -13.09 51.34 -17.23
CA PHE A 24 -12.23 52.28 -17.93
C PHE A 24 -11.09 51.48 -18.56
N GLY A 25 -10.89 51.73 -19.86
CA GLY A 25 -10.23 50.81 -20.76
C GLY A 25 -8.70 50.92 -20.85
N ASN A 26 -8.25 50.26 -21.92
CA ASN A 26 -6.93 50.22 -22.55
C ASN A 26 -5.96 49.08 -22.17
N HIS A 27 -5.68 48.30 -23.22
CA HIS A 27 -4.48 47.52 -23.49
C HIS A 27 -3.97 46.55 -22.42
N THR A 28 -4.33 45.27 -22.53
CA THR A 28 -3.47 44.18 -22.04
C THR A 28 -3.53 42.94 -22.95
N ASN A 29 -2.82 42.97 -24.08
CA ASN A 29 -2.48 41.76 -24.83
C ASN A 29 -1.25 41.04 -24.23
N ILE A 30 -1.09 41.11 -22.90
CA ILE A 30 0.05 40.54 -22.16
C ILE A 30 -0.48 39.99 -20.82
N ARG A 31 -1.32 38.95 -20.82
CA ARG A 31 -1.71 38.28 -19.56
C ARG A 31 -2.31 36.88 -19.68
N THR A 32 -1.89 36.05 -20.63
CA THR A 32 -2.35 34.65 -20.66
C THR A 32 -1.23 33.65 -20.42
N THR A 33 0.00 33.93 -20.86
CA THR A 33 1.12 32.98 -20.71
C THR A 33 1.66 32.91 -19.28
N TYR A 34 1.88 34.05 -18.62
CA TYR A 34 2.38 34.09 -17.23
C TYR A 34 1.37 33.54 -16.20
N SER A 35 0.09 33.79 -16.44
CA SER A 35 -1.02 33.25 -15.61
C SER A 35 -1.02 31.73 -15.62
N ASN A 36 -0.90 31.13 -16.81
CA ASN A 36 -0.97 29.68 -16.97
C ASN A 36 0.28 28.98 -16.42
N GLU A 37 1.46 29.54 -16.66
CA GLU A 37 2.73 29.02 -16.10
C GLU A 37 2.79 29.17 -14.58
N PHE A 38 2.39 30.30 -14.00
CA PHE A 38 2.36 30.49 -12.54
C PHE A 38 1.36 29.53 -11.88
N THR A 39 0.15 29.39 -12.43
CA THR A 39 -0.87 28.49 -11.90
C THR A 39 -0.44 27.03 -12.02
N LYS A 40 0.17 26.63 -13.14
CA LYS A 40 0.74 25.29 -13.34
C LYS A 40 1.86 25.01 -12.32
N ASN A 41 2.76 25.97 -12.10
CA ASN A 41 3.85 25.84 -11.14
C ASN A 41 3.35 25.78 -9.68
N GLU A 42 2.27 26.49 -9.34
CA GLU A 42 1.62 26.35 -8.03
C GLU A 42 0.89 25.02 -7.86
N LEU A 43 0.18 24.54 -8.88
CA LEU A 43 -0.48 23.23 -8.85
C LEU A 43 0.55 22.10 -8.75
N LEU A 44 1.64 22.16 -9.53
CA LEU A 44 2.76 21.24 -9.42
C LEU A 44 3.43 21.33 -8.05
N ARG A 45 3.61 22.52 -7.48
CA ARG A 45 4.13 22.69 -6.12
C ARG A 45 3.19 22.10 -5.07
N ARG A 46 1.88 22.32 -5.16
CA ARG A 46 0.90 21.76 -4.22
C ARG A 46 0.85 20.25 -4.33
N HIS A 47 0.76 19.73 -5.56
CA HIS A 47 0.77 18.30 -5.82
C HIS A 47 2.07 17.64 -5.34
N ASN A 48 3.23 18.25 -5.61
CA ASN A 48 4.52 17.74 -5.15
C ASN A 48 4.65 17.83 -3.62
N LYS A 49 4.14 18.88 -2.99
CA LYS A 49 4.18 19.06 -1.53
C LYS A 49 3.23 18.08 -0.82
N GLU A 50 2.06 17.80 -1.39
CA GLU A 50 1.09 16.83 -0.90
C GLU A 50 1.61 15.39 -1.06
N HIS A 51 2.19 15.06 -2.22
CA HIS A 51 2.79 13.75 -2.49
C HIS A 51 4.05 13.51 -1.63
N SER A 52 4.90 14.54 -1.47
CA SER A 52 6.07 14.48 -0.58
C SER A 52 5.67 14.33 0.90
N SER A 53 4.66 15.09 1.37
CA SER A 53 4.15 14.95 2.74
C SER A 53 3.65 13.54 3.01
N THR A 54 2.86 12.97 2.10
CA THR A 54 2.24 11.65 2.28
C THR A 54 3.28 10.53 2.48
N TYR A 55 4.42 10.60 1.78
CA TYR A 55 5.53 9.64 1.94
C TYR A 55 6.26 9.80 3.27
N PHE A 56 6.62 11.03 3.67
CA PHE A 56 7.30 11.27 4.95
C PHE A 56 6.37 11.07 6.15
N ASP A 57 5.07 11.23 5.96
CA ASP A 57 4.05 10.93 6.96
C ASP A 57 3.99 9.44 7.32
N GLN A 58 4.31 8.52 6.38
CA GLN A 58 4.34 7.08 6.68
C GLN A 58 5.29 6.74 7.83
N PHE A 59 6.52 7.28 7.81
CA PHE A 59 7.50 7.05 8.87
C PHE A 59 7.14 7.77 10.17
N ARG A 60 6.33 8.84 10.11
CA ARG A 60 5.83 9.54 11.29
C ARG A 60 4.91 8.66 12.13
N TYR A 61 4.12 7.77 11.51
CA TYR A 61 3.27 6.81 12.23
C TYR A 61 4.07 5.77 13.03
N LEU A 62 5.35 5.52 12.70
CA LEU A 62 6.20 4.61 13.47
C LEU A 62 6.38 5.07 14.94
N ARG A 63 6.27 6.38 15.20
CA ARG A 63 6.35 6.92 16.56
C ARG A 63 5.21 6.42 17.46
N HIS A 64 4.04 6.17 16.86
CA HIS A 64 2.84 5.68 17.55
C HIS A 64 2.79 4.18 17.75
N ILE A 65 3.83 3.44 17.33
CA ILE A 65 3.95 2.00 17.63
C ILE A 65 4.13 1.79 19.14
N LYS A 66 4.72 2.76 19.85
CA LYS A 66 4.86 2.71 21.31
C LYS A 66 3.51 2.67 22.03
N ASP A 67 2.46 3.19 21.39
CA ASP A 67 1.10 3.24 21.91
C ASP A 67 0.32 1.94 21.60
N ALA A 68 0.93 1.00 20.85
CA ALA A 68 0.28 -0.24 20.45
C ALA A 68 0.15 -1.20 21.64
N PRO A 69 -0.97 -1.95 21.73
CA PRO A 69 -1.07 -3.06 22.67
C PRO A 69 0.04 -4.09 22.41
N THR A 70 0.61 -4.61 23.49
CA THR A 70 1.80 -5.49 23.43
C THR A 70 1.55 -6.74 22.61
N VAL A 71 0.34 -7.31 22.70
CA VAL A 71 -0.01 -8.58 22.05
C VAL A 71 0.07 -8.48 20.51
N PRO A 72 -0.66 -7.58 19.81
CA PRO A 72 -0.52 -7.41 18.35
C PRO A 72 0.89 -7.07 17.89
N LEU A 73 1.64 -6.29 18.69
CA LEU A 73 3.01 -5.93 18.36
C LEU A 73 3.92 -7.16 18.40
N SER A 74 3.87 -7.95 19.47
CA SER A 74 4.66 -9.18 19.62
C SER A 74 4.36 -10.19 18.52
N PHE A 75 3.09 -10.45 18.22
CA PHE A 75 2.70 -11.36 17.13
C PHE A 75 3.10 -10.84 15.76
N GLY A 76 3.01 -9.53 15.52
CA GLY A 76 3.48 -8.91 14.29
C GLY A 76 4.99 -9.11 14.11
N LEU A 77 5.79 -8.83 15.13
CA LEU A 77 7.24 -9.00 15.09
C LEU A 77 7.64 -10.48 14.94
N LEU A 78 6.96 -11.40 15.62
CA LEU A 78 7.17 -12.83 15.47
C LEU A 78 6.91 -13.28 14.02
N GLY A 79 5.91 -12.68 13.38
CA GLY A 79 5.60 -12.90 11.97
C GLY A 79 6.72 -12.50 11.01
N LEU A 80 7.71 -11.70 11.42
CA LEU A 80 8.87 -11.33 10.59
C LEU A 80 10.00 -12.37 10.62
N VAL A 81 9.96 -13.33 11.54
CA VAL A 81 11.02 -14.34 11.70
C VAL A 81 11.24 -15.15 10.41
N PRO A 82 10.20 -15.70 9.75
CA PRO A 82 10.40 -16.47 8.52
C PRO A 82 10.92 -15.61 7.36
N PHE A 83 10.59 -14.32 7.33
CA PHE A 83 11.09 -13.38 6.33
C PHE A 83 12.59 -13.13 6.46
N ALA A 84 13.09 -12.93 7.67
CA ALA A 84 14.50 -12.65 7.91
C ALA A 84 15.37 -13.91 7.87
N ALA A 85 14.85 -15.06 8.31
CA ALA A 85 15.59 -16.30 8.38
C ALA A 85 16.10 -16.79 7.01
N VAL A 86 15.28 -16.66 5.96
CA VAL A 86 15.61 -17.15 4.61
C VAL A 86 16.81 -16.42 3.96
N PRO A 87 16.80 -15.08 3.79
CA PRO A 87 17.94 -14.37 3.22
C PRO A 87 19.18 -14.50 4.10
N LEU A 88 19.03 -14.53 5.43
CA LEU A 88 20.16 -14.71 6.35
C LEU A 88 20.83 -16.08 6.17
N TYR A 89 20.03 -17.13 6.03
CA TYR A 89 20.52 -18.48 5.76
C TYR A 89 21.23 -18.58 4.40
N MET A 90 20.62 -18.03 3.34
CA MET A 90 21.24 -18.00 2.00
C MET A 90 22.55 -17.21 1.98
N TYR A 91 22.60 -16.09 2.72
CA TYR A 91 23.82 -15.29 2.87
C TYR A 91 24.91 -16.09 3.59
N SER A 92 24.58 -16.75 4.70
CA SER A 92 25.54 -17.54 5.49
C SER A 92 26.12 -18.75 4.75
N THR A 93 25.30 -19.38 3.90
CA THR A 93 25.70 -20.58 3.13
C THR A 93 26.35 -20.24 1.79
N GLY A 94 26.20 -19.00 1.31
CA GLY A 94 26.73 -18.57 0.02
C GLY A 94 26.11 -19.27 -1.19
N VAL A 95 24.98 -19.95 -1.02
CA VAL A 95 24.30 -20.72 -2.08
C VAL A 95 22.85 -20.30 -2.18
N TYR A 96 22.41 -19.97 -3.41
CA TYR A 96 21.01 -19.66 -3.66
C TYR A 96 20.18 -20.95 -3.78
N SER A 97 19.25 -21.16 -2.84
CA SER A 97 18.29 -22.27 -2.89
C SER A 97 16.93 -21.77 -3.39
N PRO A 98 16.44 -22.27 -4.54
CA PRO A 98 15.14 -21.88 -5.06
C PRO A 98 13.98 -22.33 -4.15
N ASP A 99 14.14 -23.46 -3.45
CA ASP A 99 13.12 -23.99 -2.53
C ASP A 99 12.92 -23.04 -1.35
N LEU A 100 14.01 -22.54 -0.75
CA LEU A 100 13.95 -21.57 0.33
C LEU A 100 13.34 -20.23 -0.15
N ALA A 101 13.70 -19.76 -1.34
CA ALA A 101 13.08 -18.57 -1.92
C ALA A 101 11.56 -18.77 -2.11
N PHE A 102 11.14 -19.96 -2.54
CA PHE A 102 9.74 -20.32 -2.66
C PHE A 102 9.04 -20.36 -1.29
N THR A 103 9.68 -20.87 -0.23
CA THR A 103 9.07 -20.83 1.11
C THR A 103 8.85 -19.40 1.62
N GLN A 104 9.79 -18.49 1.37
CA GLN A 104 9.65 -17.07 1.71
C GLN A 104 8.50 -16.43 0.92
N LEU A 105 8.38 -16.77 -0.37
CA LEU A 105 7.29 -16.31 -1.23
C LEU A 105 5.93 -16.87 -0.79
N ALA A 106 5.84 -18.15 -0.47
CA ALA A 106 4.63 -18.79 0.04
C ALA A 106 4.17 -18.12 1.33
N TYR A 107 5.09 -17.86 2.25
CA TYR A 107 4.79 -17.13 3.48
C TYR A 107 4.34 -15.68 3.20
N SER A 108 5.00 -15.01 2.25
CA SER A 108 4.60 -13.67 1.77
C SER A 108 3.15 -13.64 1.27
N ALA A 109 2.77 -14.64 0.48
CA ALA A 109 1.43 -14.79 -0.05
C ALA A 109 0.38 -15.03 1.07
N SER A 110 0.71 -15.87 2.06
CA SER A 110 -0.15 -16.08 3.24
C SER A 110 -0.40 -14.78 4.01
N ILE A 111 0.64 -13.97 4.23
CA ILE A 111 0.50 -12.68 4.92
C ILE A 111 -0.34 -11.72 4.10
N LEU A 112 -0.13 -11.58 2.78
CA LEU A 112 -0.97 -10.74 1.91
C LEU A 112 -2.45 -11.13 2.01
N SER A 113 -2.75 -12.43 1.98
CA SER A 113 -4.13 -12.90 2.11
C SER A 113 -4.73 -12.54 3.48
N TYR A 114 -3.93 -12.67 4.55
CA TYR A 114 -4.32 -12.21 5.89
C TYR A 114 -4.61 -10.69 5.94
N ILE A 115 -3.86 -9.86 5.20
CA ILE A 115 -4.15 -8.41 5.08
C ILE A 115 -5.56 -8.19 4.50
N GLY A 116 -5.92 -8.94 3.46
CA GLY A 116 -7.25 -8.91 2.86
C GLY A 116 -8.34 -9.31 3.85
N GLY A 117 -8.09 -10.37 4.62
CA GLY A 117 -8.99 -10.83 5.69
C GLY A 117 -9.24 -9.75 6.77
N ILE A 118 -8.20 -9.03 7.20
CA ILE A 118 -8.36 -7.92 8.17
C ILE A 118 -9.27 -6.83 7.60
N ARG A 119 -9.09 -6.46 6.33
CA ARG A 119 -9.94 -5.45 5.68
C ARG A 119 -11.38 -5.91 5.62
N TRP A 120 -11.60 -7.17 5.25
CA TRP A 120 -12.93 -7.76 5.17
C TRP A 120 -13.62 -7.77 6.55
N GLY A 121 -12.88 -8.14 7.61
CA GLY A 121 -13.38 -8.15 8.98
C GLY A 121 -13.79 -6.76 9.49
N ARG A 122 -13.02 -5.71 9.17
CA ARG A 122 -13.38 -4.33 9.51
C ARG A 122 -14.67 -3.87 8.81
N LEU A 123 -14.88 -4.27 7.56
CA LEU A 123 -16.05 -3.84 6.79
C LEU A 123 -17.37 -4.33 7.40
N LEU A 124 -17.35 -5.43 8.15
CA LEU A 124 -18.52 -5.93 8.89
C LEU A 124 -19.12 -4.90 9.85
N GLU A 125 -18.28 -4.03 10.43
CA GLU A 125 -18.72 -3.02 11.41
C GLU A 125 -19.03 -1.66 10.76
N GLU A 126 -18.43 -1.34 9.62
CA GLU A 126 -18.41 0.04 9.09
C GLU A 126 -19.23 0.27 7.83
N SER A 127 -19.32 -0.70 6.91
CA SER A 127 -19.99 -0.45 5.63
C SER A 127 -20.42 -1.71 4.90
N ASN A 128 -21.56 -1.64 4.21
CA ASN A 128 -22.03 -2.69 3.31
C ASN A 128 -21.73 -2.38 1.83
N ASP A 129 -20.69 -1.58 1.54
CA ASP A 129 -20.34 -1.20 0.18
C ASP A 129 -19.54 -2.32 -0.52
N TRP A 130 -20.14 -2.93 -1.53
CA TRP A 130 -19.55 -4.01 -2.31
C TRP A 130 -18.16 -3.66 -2.87
N LYS A 131 -17.92 -2.39 -3.19
CA LYS A 131 -16.61 -1.94 -3.73
C LYS A 131 -15.51 -2.16 -2.71
N GLN A 132 -15.77 -1.87 -1.44
CA GLN A 132 -14.78 -2.02 -0.38
C GLN A 132 -14.49 -3.50 -0.11
N TYR A 133 -15.50 -4.36 -0.19
CA TYR A 133 -15.32 -5.81 -0.14
C TYR A 133 -14.48 -6.33 -1.30
N ALA A 134 -14.68 -5.83 -2.52
CA ALA A 134 -13.84 -6.16 -3.66
C ALA A 134 -12.37 -5.78 -3.39
N TYR A 135 -12.11 -4.57 -2.89
CA TYR A 135 -10.76 -4.12 -2.51
C TYR A 135 -10.12 -4.93 -1.36
N ALA A 136 -10.93 -5.55 -0.50
CA ALA A 136 -10.44 -6.45 0.54
C ALA A 136 -9.98 -7.81 -0.02
N ILE A 137 -10.50 -8.24 -1.17
CA ILE A 137 -10.12 -9.51 -1.82
C ILE A 137 -8.86 -9.34 -2.70
N LEU A 138 -8.62 -8.13 -3.24
CA LEU A 138 -7.46 -7.83 -4.09
C LEU A 138 -6.11 -8.32 -3.54
N PRO A 139 -5.77 -8.17 -2.24
CA PRO A 139 -4.54 -8.72 -1.67
C PRO A 139 -4.39 -10.24 -1.81
N SER A 140 -5.48 -10.99 -1.62
CA SER A 140 -5.47 -12.46 -1.76
C SER A 140 -5.27 -12.89 -3.21
N ILE A 141 -5.86 -12.17 -4.16
CA ILE A 141 -5.65 -12.42 -5.60
C ILE A 141 -4.21 -12.10 -5.98
N ALA A 142 -3.68 -10.96 -5.52
CA ALA A 142 -2.30 -10.57 -5.78
C ALA A 142 -1.30 -11.58 -5.20
N ALA A 143 -1.57 -12.12 -4.00
CA ALA A 143 -0.78 -13.20 -3.40
C ALA A 143 -0.78 -14.46 -4.25
N TRP A 144 -1.96 -14.88 -4.72
CA TRP A 144 -2.08 -16.06 -5.58
C TRP A 144 -1.34 -15.88 -6.91
N LEU A 145 -1.48 -14.70 -7.55
CA LEU A 145 -0.74 -14.37 -8.75
C LEU A 145 0.79 -14.40 -8.50
N ALA A 146 1.26 -13.91 -7.35
CA ALA A 146 2.68 -13.94 -6.99
C ALA A 146 3.26 -15.37 -7.03
N LEU A 147 2.48 -16.37 -6.62
CA LEU A 147 2.89 -17.78 -6.61
C LEU A 147 2.89 -18.42 -8.00
N LEU A 148 2.06 -17.93 -8.91
CA LEU A 148 2.00 -18.42 -10.29
C LEU A 148 3.15 -17.90 -11.15
N VAL A 149 3.69 -16.73 -10.81
CA VAL A 149 4.82 -16.17 -11.56
C VAL A 149 6.08 -17.00 -11.29
N PRO A 150 6.79 -17.48 -12.32
CA PRO A 150 8.00 -18.27 -12.12
C PRO A 150 9.24 -17.40 -11.82
N GLY A 151 10.14 -17.93 -10.99
CA GLY A 151 11.49 -17.39 -10.80
C GLY A 151 11.51 -16.05 -10.06
N ARG A 152 12.44 -15.17 -10.46
CA ARG A 152 12.72 -13.89 -9.77
C ARG A 152 11.58 -12.88 -9.82
N TRP A 153 10.73 -13.00 -10.85
CA TRP A 153 9.59 -12.11 -11.06
C TRP A 153 8.52 -12.27 -9.97
N SER A 154 8.41 -13.44 -9.35
CA SER A 154 7.50 -13.68 -8.21
C SER A 154 7.84 -12.79 -7.01
N ILE A 155 9.12 -12.68 -6.68
CA ILE A 155 9.63 -11.90 -5.55
C ILE A 155 9.36 -10.41 -5.79
N LEU A 156 9.62 -9.94 -7.02
CA LEU A 156 9.29 -8.58 -7.43
C LEU A 156 7.79 -8.28 -7.32
N TRP A 157 6.95 -9.20 -7.75
CA TRP A 157 5.49 -9.06 -7.66
C TRP A 157 5.01 -9.01 -6.19
N ALA A 158 5.54 -9.87 -5.34
CA ALA A 158 5.24 -9.86 -3.91
C ALA A 158 5.67 -8.54 -3.26
N LEU A 159 6.88 -8.05 -3.58
CA LEU A 159 7.42 -6.78 -3.10
C LEU A 159 6.52 -5.59 -3.47
N THR A 160 6.15 -5.46 -4.74
CA THR A 160 5.31 -4.35 -5.21
C THR A 160 3.90 -4.44 -4.63
N SER A 161 3.37 -5.65 -4.47
CA SER A 161 2.06 -5.87 -3.86
C SER A 161 2.04 -5.45 -2.38
N PHE A 162 3.04 -5.82 -1.58
CA PHE A 162 3.17 -5.38 -0.19
C PHE A 162 3.19 -3.86 -0.09
N GLN A 163 4.01 -3.20 -0.90
CA GLN A 163 4.16 -1.74 -0.87
C GLN A 163 2.85 -1.04 -1.29
N GLY A 164 2.20 -1.53 -2.35
CA GLY A 164 0.94 -0.97 -2.84
C GLY A 164 -0.19 -1.08 -1.82
N PHE A 165 -0.36 -2.25 -1.19
CA PHE A 165 -1.39 -2.43 -0.17
C PHE A 165 -1.10 -1.69 1.13
N ALA A 166 0.17 -1.59 1.54
CA ALA A 166 0.57 -0.79 2.70
C ALA A 166 0.29 0.69 2.49
N PHE A 167 0.61 1.22 1.31
CA PHE A 167 0.29 2.61 0.94
C PHE A 167 -1.22 2.85 0.96
N TYR A 168 -2.01 1.92 0.45
CA TYR A 168 -3.47 1.99 0.51
C TYR A 168 -4.00 1.99 1.95
N ASP A 169 -3.47 1.14 2.84
CA ASP A 169 -3.91 1.07 4.24
C ASP A 169 -3.60 2.36 5.02
N VAL A 170 -2.46 3.01 4.74
CA VAL A 170 -2.07 4.25 5.43
C VAL A 170 -2.91 5.44 4.97
N THR A 171 -3.23 5.51 3.67
CA THR A 171 -4.01 6.62 3.09
C THR A 171 -5.49 6.56 3.47
N ARG A 172 -6.01 5.40 3.86
CA ARG A 172 -7.41 5.29 4.29
C ARG A 172 -7.64 5.86 5.70
N PRO A 173 -8.65 6.72 5.89
CA PRO A 173 -9.08 7.16 7.21
C PRO A 173 -9.78 5.99 7.93
N GLY A 174 -9.62 5.93 9.26
CA GLY A 174 -10.37 5.03 10.12
C GLY A 174 -9.57 3.90 10.78
N TYR A 175 -8.35 3.59 10.34
CA TYR A 175 -7.44 2.76 11.14
C TYR A 175 -6.82 3.57 12.29
N PRO A 176 -6.68 2.98 13.49
CA PRO A 176 -5.98 3.64 14.58
C PRO A 176 -4.50 3.84 14.22
N LEU A 177 -3.92 4.93 14.72
CA LEU A 177 -2.56 5.37 14.36
C LEU A 177 -1.49 4.31 14.65
N TRP A 178 -1.63 3.58 15.76
CA TRP A 178 -0.72 2.48 16.13
C TRP A 178 -0.72 1.35 15.09
N PHE A 179 -1.89 1.03 14.50
CA PHE A 179 -2.02 -0.01 13.49
C PHE A 179 -1.38 0.42 12.17
N LYS A 180 -1.54 1.68 11.78
CA LYS A 180 -0.84 2.26 10.61
C LYS A 180 0.68 2.19 10.79
N GLY A 181 1.18 2.55 11.97
CA GLY A 181 2.60 2.43 12.30
C GLY A 181 3.10 0.99 12.20
N LEU A 182 2.37 0.05 12.82
CA LEU A 182 2.70 -1.37 12.79
C LEU A 182 2.77 -1.90 11.34
N ARG A 183 1.80 -1.53 10.49
CA ARG A 183 1.79 -1.89 9.06
C ARG A 183 3.04 -1.40 8.34
N VAL A 184 3.41 -0.13 8.52
CA VAL A 184 4.61 0.45 7.89
C VAL A 184 5.86 -0.31 8.33
N LEU A 185 6.02 -0.60 9.62
CA LEU A 185 7.17 -1.35 10.14
C LEU A 185 7.26 -2.76 9.53
N LEU A 186 6.15 -3.52 9.58
CA LEU A 186 6.08 -4.87 9.03
C LEU A 186 6.44 -4.87 7.54
N THR A 187 5.84 -3.97 6.77
CA THR A 187 6.09 -3.88 5.32
C THR A 187 7.50 -3.43 5.00
N ALA A 188 8.10 -2.54 5.79
CA ALA A 188 9.47 -2.12 5.58
C ALA A 188 10.44 -3.29 5.77
N VAL A 189 10.29 -4.07 6.86
CA VAL A 189 11.15 -5.23 7.13
C VAL A 189 10.92 -6.35 6.10
N SER A 190 9.66 -6.67 5.77
CA SER A 190 9.34 -7.64 4.72
C SER A 190 9.89 -7.21 3.35
N SER A 191 9.80 -5.92 3.00
CA SER A 191 10.36 -5.41 1.73
C SER A 191 11.89 -5.49 1.70
N LEU A 192 12.57 -5.14 2.79
CA LEU A 192 14.03 -5.24 2.88
C LEU A 192 14.52 -6.69 2.76
N THR A 193 13.83 -7.63 3.41
CA THR A 193 14.19 -9.05 3.36
C THR A 193 13.90 -9.67 1.98
N LEU A 194 12.79 -9.33 1.34
CA LEU A 194 12.51 -9.75 -0.04
C LEU A 194 13.50 -9.15 -1.05
N PHE A 195 13.87 -7.88 -0.87
CA PHE A 195 14.88 -7.24 -1.69
C PHE A 195 16.25 -7.90 -1.52
N ALA A 196 16.64 -8.25 -0.28
CA ALA A 196 17.86 -9.00 -0.02
C ALA A 196 17.85 -10.36 -0.74
N THR A 197 16.76 -11.14 -0.65
CA THR A 197 16.62 -12.42 -1.36
C THR A 197 16.71 -12.24 -2.88
N LEU A 198 16.13 -11.15 -3.41
CA LEU A 198 16.25 -10.81 -4.83
C LEU A 198 17.70 -10.51 -5.22
N THR A 199 18.43 -9.70 -4.45
CA THR A 199 19.85 -9.41 -4.68
C THR A 199 20.69 -10.69 -4.61
N LEU A 200 20.46 -11.54 -3.63
CA LEU A 200 21.15 -12.84 -3.51
C LEU A 200 20.86 -13.75 -4.71
N SER A 201 19.67 -13.68 -5.30
CA SER A 201 19.34 -14.40 -6.54
C SER A 201 20.20 -13.98 -7.74
N PHE A 202 20.71 -12.74 -7.75
CA PHE A 202 21.61 -12.24 -8.79
C PHE A 202 23.08 -12.55 -8.50
N VAL A 203 23.48 -12.49 -7.23
CA VAL A 203 24.90 -12.62 -6.82
C VAL A 203 25.32 -14.08 -6.68
N LEU A 204 24.48 -14.93 -6.10
CA LEU A 204 24.85 -16.29 -5.73
C LEU A 204 24.58 -17.29 -6.87
N ARG A 205 25.44 -18.32 -6.94
CA ARG A 205 25.26 -19.44 -7.87
C ARG A 205 24.07 -20.27 -7.41
N LYS A 206 23.18 -20.62 -8.35
CA LYS A 206 21.99 -21.44 -8.07
C LYS A 206 22.45 -22.83 -7.60
N LYS A 207 21.87 -23.33 -6.52
CA LYS A 207 22.04 -24.72 -6.10
C LYS A 207 21.55 -25.62 -7.23
N GLU A 208 22.46 -26.36 -7.86
CA GLU A 208 22.10 -27.35 -8.85
C GLU A 208 21.37 -28.49 -8.15
N ALA A 209 20.11 -28.72 -8.55
CA ALA A 209 19.40 -29.92 -8.12
C ALA A 209 20.12 -31.10 -8.75
N LYS A 210 20.69 -31.97 -7.92
CA LYS A 210 21.33 -33.22 -8.37
C LYS A 210 20.26 -34.06 -9.08
N THR A 211 20.20 -33.97 -10.41
CA THR A 211 19.46 -34.91 -11.24
C THR A 211 20.09 -36.28 -11.00
N LYS A 212 19.47 -37.10 -10.15
CA LYS A 212 19.75 -38.54 -10.16
C LYS A 212 19.27 -39.05 -11.52
N ASN A 213 20.16 -39.05 -12.50
CA ASN A 213 20.07 -39.97 -13.62
C ASN A 213 20.21 -41.37 -13.03
N THR A 214 19.08 -41.91 -12.53
CA THR A 214 18.92 -43.35 -12.44
C THR A 214 18.86 -43.81 -13.89
N ASN A 215 20.02 -44.12 -14.43
CA ASN A 215 20.14 -45.07 -15.52
C ASN A 215 19.33 -46.31 -15.10
N ARG A 216 18.11 -46.42 -15.62
CA ARG A 216 17.44 -47.70 -15.79
C ARG A 216 18.23 -48.43 -16.87
N THR A 217 19.40 -48.94 -16.50
CA THR A 217 20.07 -50.00 -17.25
C THR A 217 19.57 -51.32 -16.70
N MET A 218 19.01 -52.10 -17.63
CA MET A 218 18.54 -53.48 -17.56
C MET A 218 17.12 -53.69 -17.06
#